data_AF-A0A3D1WI60-F1
#
_entry.id   AF-A0A3D1WI60-F1
#
_cell.length_a   1.000
_cell.length_b   1.000
_cell.length_c   1.000
_cell.angle_alpha   90.00
_cell.angle_beta   90.00
_cell.angle_gamma   90.00
#
_symmetry.space_group_name_H-M   'P 1'
#
loop_
_entity.id
_entity.type
_entity.pdbx_description
1 polymer ?
#
loop_
_entity_poly.entity_id
_entity_poly.type
_entity_poly.pdbx_seq_one_letter_code
_entity_poly.pdbx_strand_id
1 'polypeptide(L)'
;MKMLNFISMLGNAWEKALKNKEGKTYAGYEWLVDLFKYLSPILYAILAVVGAAGVIYSIVLGVNLAKAEDQSKRDEAKKRLITTIIAVAVTVVLIIFFNELLPLIVGAVAKPGDIPGA
;
A
#
# COMPACT_ATOMS: atom_id res chain seq x y z
N MET A 1 -19.55 0.76 4.10
CA MET A 1 -19.05 1.31 5.37
C MET A 1 -17.74 0.66 5.88
N LYS A 2 -17.55 -0.67 5.86
CA LYS A 2 -16.29 -1.30 6.32
C LYS A 2 -15.03 -0.96 5.49
N MET A 3 -15.17 -0.79 4.17
CA MET A 3 -14.04 -0.52 3.27
C MET A 3 -13.49 0.92 3.40
N LEU A 4 -14.35 1.89 3.69
CA LEU A 4 -13.95 3.26 4.01
C LEU A 4 -13.20 3.33 5.35
N ASN A 5 -13.64 2.57 6.37
CA ASN A 5 -12.92 2.46 7.63
C ASN A 5 -11.52 1.87 7.44
N PHE A 6 -11.36 0.86 6.58
CA PHE A 6 -10.05 0.29 6.25
C PHE A 6 -9.09 1.31 5.63
N ILE A 7 -9.55 2.08 4.63
CA ILE A 7 -8.73 3.14 4.00
C ILE A 7 -8.39 4.23 5.03
N SER A 8 -9.31 4.58 5.93
CA SER A 8 -9.03 5.56 7.01
C SER A 8 -8.11 5.02 8.10
N MET A 9 -8.11 3.71 8.37
CA MET A 9 -7.19 3.06 9.30
C MET A 9 -5.76 3.14 8.77
N LEU A 10 -5.63 2.82 7.48
CA LEU A 10 -4.40 2.90 6.70
C LEU A 10 -3.84 4.33 6.62
N GLY A 11 -4.67 5.37 6.44
CA GLY A 11 -4.18 6.76 6.33
C GLY A 11 -3.59 7.33 7.63
N ASN A 12 -4.02 6.83 8.78
CA ASN A 12 -3.76 7.46 10.08
C ASN A 12 -2.65 6.77 10.90
N ALA A 13 -2.14 5.63 10.42
CA ALA A 13 -1.14 4.83 11.13
C ALA A 13 0.22 5.54 11.25
N TRP A 14 0.70 6.14 10.15
CA TRP A 14 1.93 6.93 10.13
C TRP A 14 1.85 8.20 10.98
N GLU A 15 0.68 8.86 11.02
CA GLU A 15 0.48 10.02 11.87
C GLU A 15 0.59 9.67 13.36
N LYS A 16 -0.01 8.54 13.77
CA LYS A 16 0.08 8.01 15.14
C LYS A 16 1.46 7.47 15.52
N ALA A 17 2.20 6.97 14.54
CA ALA A 17 3.55 6.46 14.74
C ALA A 17 4.56 7.58 14.99
N LEU A 18 4.37 8.74 14.33
CA LEU A 18 5.35 9.84 14.33
C LEU A 18 4.97 10.98 15.28
N LYS A 19 3.71 11.12 15.68
CA LYS A 19 3.24 12.14 16.63
C LYS A 19 2.98 11.54 18.01
N ASN A 20 3.36 12.29 19.06
CA ASN A 20 3.04 11.96 20.44
C ASN A 20 1.59 12.36 20.80
N LYS A 21 1.15 12.07 22.03
CA LYS A 21 -0.22 12.39 22.53
C LYS A 21 -0.54 13.89 22.53
N GLU A 22 0.46 14.76 22.47
CA GLU A 22 0.34 16.22 22.42
C GLU A 22 0.36 16.77 20.97
N GLY A 23 0.46 15.88 19.97
CA GLY A 23 0.55 16.26 18.55
C GLY A 23 1.93 16.74 18.09
N LYS A 24 2.97 16.62 18.94
CA LYS A 24 4.35 16.96 18.60
C LYS A 24 5.11 15.74 18.06
N THR A 25 5.96 15.95 17.07
CA THR A 25 6.82 14.91 16.49
C THR A 25 7.90 14.49 17.51
N TYR A 26 8.26 13.20 17.54
CA TYR A 26 9.37 12.71 18.38
C TYR A 26 10.71 13.39 18.00
N ALA A 27 11.47 13.82 19.02
CA ALA A 27 12.78 14.44 18.84
C ALA A 27 13.72 13.51 18.06
N GLY A 28 14.28 13.99 16.94
CA GLY A 28 15.14 13.20 16.04
C GLY A 28 14.44 12.63 14.79
N TYR A 29 13.10 12.70 14.70
CA TYR A 29 12.32 12.25 13.54
C TYR A 29 11.73 13.39 12.69
N GLU A 30 12.06 14.65 13.00
CA GLU A 30 11.57 15.83 12.29
C GLU A 30 11.90 15.77 10.78
N TRP A 31 13.14 15.37 10.45
CA TRP A 31 13.58 15.19 9.07
C TRP A 31 12.74 14.15 8.30
N LEU A 32 12.29 13.10 9.00
CA LEU A 32 11.46 12.06 8.41
C LEU A 32 10.06 12.60 8.11
N VAL A 33 9.49 13.39 9.04
CA VAL A 33 8.19 14.05 8.85
C VAL A 33 8.23 15.03 7.67
N ASP A 34 9.28 15.84 7.57
CA ASP A 34 9.45 16.78 6.46
C ASP A 34 9.62 16.03 5.13
N LEU A 35 10.39 14.94 5.10
CA LEU A 35 10.51 14.09 3.91
C LEU A 35 9.15 13.52 3.49
N PHE A 36 8.39 12.92 4.42
CA PHE A 36 7.08 12.34 4.13
C PHE A 36 6.06 13.40 3.69
N LYS A 37 6.14 14.62 4.21
CA LYS A 37 5.24 15.72 3.81
C LYS A 37 5.31 16.02 2.32
N TYR A 38 6.52 16.00 1.74
CA TYR A 38 6.71 16.24 0.30
C TYR A 38 6.60 14.96 -0.54
N LEU A 39 7.02 13.82 0.01
CA LEU A 39 7.03 12.54 -0.71
C LEU A 39 5.64 11.91 -0.81
N SER A 40 4.83 12.02 0.24
CA SER A 40 3.49 11.43 0.32
C SER A 40 2.56 11.80 -0.85
N PRO A 41 2.40 13.08 -1.24
CA PRO A 41 1.53 13.43 -2.37
C PRO A 41 2.05 12.85 -3.70
N ILE A 42 3.36 12.81 -3.90
CA ILE A 42 3.98 12.20 -5.09
C ILE A 42 3.72 10.69 -5.12
N LEU A 43 3.87 10.02 -3.98
CA LEU A 43 3.62 8.60 -3.85
C LEU A 43 2.15 8.26 -4.16
N TYR A 44 1.20 9.05 -3.65
CA TYR A 44 -0.23 8.86 -3.96
C TYR A 44 -0.53 9.14 -5.43
N ALA A 45 0.10 10.14 -6.04
CA ALA A 45 -0.05 10.40 -7.47
C ALA A 45 0.45 9.22 -8.33
N ILE A 46 1.63 8.67 -8.00
CA ILE A 46 2.17 7.49 -8.68
C ILE A 46 1.25 6.28 -8.47
N LEU A 47 0.78 6.06 -7.25
CA LEU A 47 -0.12 4.94 -6.92
C LEU A 47 -1.45 5.05 -7.68
N ALA A 48 -1.98 6.27 -7.85
CA ALA A 48 -3.19 6.50 -8.63
C ALA A 48 -2.99 6.15 -10.12
N VAL A 49 -1.86 6.57 -10.71
CA VAL A 49 -1.54 6.26 -12.12
C VAL A 49 -1.31 4.77 -12.32
N VAL A 50 -0.52 4.13 -11.46
CA VAL A 50 -0.24 2.68 -11.54
C VAL A 50 -1.49 1.87 -11.27
N GLY A 51 -2.32 2.28 -10.31
CA GLY A 51 -3.61 1.66 -10.03
C GLY A 51 -4.55 1.71 -11.24
N ALA A 52 -4.68 2.88 -11.87
CA ALA A 52 -5.48 3.03 -13.09
C ALA A 52 -4.95 2.17 -14.24
N ALA A 53 -3.65 2.19 -14.49
CA ALA A 53 -3.02 1.36 -15.52
C ALA A 53 -3.21 -0.14 -15.26
N GLY A 54 -3.09 -0.58 -14.00
CA GLY A 54 -3.31 -1.96 -13.58
C GLY A 54 -4.75 -2.44 -13.83
N VAL A 55 -5.73 -1.58 -13.55
CA VAL A 55 -7.15 -1.88 -13.85
C VAL A 55 -7.38 -2.02 -15.35
N ILE A 56 -6.89 -1.06 -16.15
CA ILE A 56 -7.04 -1.09 -17.61
C ILE A 56 -6.41 -2.36 -18.18
N TYR A 57 -5.17 -2.68 -17.77
CA TYR A 57 -4.47 -3.86 -18.25
C TYR A 57 -5.19 -5.17 -17.87
N SER A 58 -5.77 -5.23 -16.67
CA SER A 58 -6.55 -6.39 -16.22
C SER A 58 -7.80 -6.60 -17.08
N ILE A 59 -8.48 -5.52 -17.48
CA ILE A 59 -9.63 -5.59 -18.39
C ILE A 59 -9.19 -6.14 -19.76
N VAL A 60 -8.10 -5.62 -20.32
CA VAL A 60 -7.56 -6.06 -21.62
C VAL A 60 -7.23 -7.55 -21.61
N LEU A 61 -6.58 -8.05 -20.55
CA LEU A 61 -6.29 -9.47 -20.41
C LEU A 61 -7.55 -10.33 -20.31
N GLY A 62 -8.57 -9.86 -19.58
CA GLY A 62 -9.86 -10.55 -19.50
C GLY A 62 -10.56 -10.66 -20.87
N VAL A 63 -10.56 -9.58 -21.65
CA VAL A 63 -11.10 -9.58 -23.03
C VAL A 63 -10.31 -10.52 -23.93
N ASN A 64 -8.97 -10.52 -23.85
CA ASN A 64 -8.13 -11.41 -24.64
C ASN A 64 -8.38 -12.88 -24.31
N LEU A 65 -8.63 -13.21 -23.05
CA LEU A 65 -9.01 -14.56 -22.63
C LEU A 65 -10.38 -14.96 -23.20
N ALA A 66 -11.37 -14.06 -23.18
CA ALA A 66 -12.71 -14.31 -23.69
C ALA A 66 -12.74 -14.50 -25.23
N LYS A 67 -11.88 -13.77 -25.95
CA LYS A 67 -11.78 -13.83 -27.42
C LYS A 67 -10.87 -14.96 -27.93
N ALA A 68 -10.15 -15.66 -27.06
CA ALA A 68 -9.25 -16.72 -27.50
C ALA A 68 -10.06 -17.94 -27.93
N GLU A 69 -10.00 -18.28 -29.23
CA GLU A 69 -10.66 -19.46 -29.80
C GLU A 69 -9.69 -20.66 -29.86
N ASP A 70 -8.41 -20.40 -30.11
CA ASP A 70 -7.36 -21.43 -30.12
C ASP A 70 -6.95 -21.82 -28.69
N GLN A 71 -6.76 -23.13 -28.48
CA GLN A 71 -6.36 -23.67 -27.19
C GLN A 71 -5.00 -23.12 -26.71
N SER A 72 -4.04 -22.95 -27.62
CA SER A 72 -2.73 -22.34 -27.32
C SER A 72 -2.85 -20.87 -26.87
N LYS A 73 -3.71 -20.07 -27.52
CA LYS A 73 -3.95 -18.67 -27.15
C LYS A 73 -4.67 -18.56 -25.81
N ARG A 74 -5.57 -19.50 -25.50
CA ARG A 74 -6.25 -19.57 -24.20
C ARG A 74 -5.27 -19.83 -23.05
N ASP A 75 -4.33 -20.76 -23.23
CA ASP A 75 -3.38 -21.11 -22.18
C ASP A 75 -2.37 -19.99 -21.91
N GLU A 76 -1.94 -19.29 -22.96
CA GLU A 76 -1.09 -18.11 -22.81
C GLU A 76 -1.82 -16.95 -22.10
N ALA A 77 -3.07 -16.67 -22.49
CA ALA A 77 -3.88 -15.65 -21.85
C ALA A 77 -4.15 -15.97 -20.37
N LYS A 78 -4.43 -17.24 -20.03
CA LYS A 78 -4.59 -17.69 -18.64
C LYS A 78 -3.32 -17.49 -17.82
N LYS A 79 -2.15 -17.85 -18.38
CA LYS A 79 -0.88 -17.68 -17.67
C LYS A 79 -0.63 -16.21 -17.33
N ARG A 80 -0.84 -15.31 -18.30
CA ARG A 80 -0.70 -13.85 -18.10
C ARG A 80 -1.70 -13.32 -17.06
N LEU A 81 -2.93 -13.85 -17.06
CA LEU A 81 -3.96 -13.48 -16.09
C LEU A 81 -3.57 -13.91 -14.66
N ILE A 82 -3.11 -15.15 -14.47
CA ILE A 82 -2.65 -15.65 -13.17
C ILE A 82 -1.48 -14.82 -12.65
N THR A 83 -0.48 -14.54 -13.49
CA THR A 83 0.65 -13.67 -13.12
C THR A 83 0.18 -12.30 -12.69
N THR A 84 -0.80 -11.71 -13.38
CA THR A 84 -1.36 -10.40 -13.05
C THR A 84 -2.10 -10.43 -11.70
N ILE A 85 -2.89 -11.47 -11.43
CA ILE A 85 -3.58 -11.65 -10.14
C ILE A 85 -2.57 -11.76 -8.99
N ILE A 86 -1.49 -12.53 -9.17
CA ILE A 86 -0.43 -12.66 -8.17
C ILE A 86 0.25 -11.30 -7.95
N ALA A 87 0.56 -10.56 -9.02
CA ALA A 87 1.16 -9.23 -8.90
C ALA A 87 0.27 -8.25 -8.11
N VAL A 88 -1.04 -8.27 -8.36
CA VAL A 88 -2.02 -7.46 -7.60
C VAL A 88 -2.05 -7.89 -6.13
N ALA A 89 -2.10 -9.20 -5.86
CA ALA A 89 -2.10 -9.72 -4.50
C ALA A 89 -0.84 -9.32 -3.72
N VAL A 90 0.34 -9.46 -4.34
CA VAL A 90 1.63 -9.05 -3.75
C VAL A 90 1.64 -7.54 -3.50
N THR A 91 1.14 -6.74 -4.44
CA THR A 91 1.06 -5.28 -4.29
C THR A 91 0.18 -4.91 -3.09
N VAL A 92 -0.97 -5.55 -2.92
CA VAL A 92 -1.86 -5.33 -1.76
C VAL A 92 -1.16 -5.69 -0.45
N VAL A 93 -0.45 -6.83 -0.41
CA VAL A 93 0.31 -7.25 0.77
C VAL A 93 1.41 -6.22 1.11
N LEU A 94 2.13 -5.72 0.10
CA LEU A 94 3.14 -4.69 0.29
C LEU A 94 2.52 -3.39 0.83
N ILE A 95 1.39 -2.94 0.27
CA ILE A 95 0.71 -1.73 0.77
C ILE A 95 0.35 -1.89 2.25
N ILE A 96 -0.20 -3.04 2.64
CA ILE A 96 -0.53 -3.32 4.05
C ILE A 96 0.74 -3.33 4.91
N PHE A 97 1.81 -3.97 4.45
CA PHE A 97 3.09 -4.02 5.16
C PHE A 97 3.64 -2.61 5.42
N PHE A 98 3.71 -1.78 4.38
CA PHE A 98 4.24 -0.43 4.49
C PHE A 98 3.37 0.51 5.30
N ASN A 99 2.06 0.28 5.31
CA ASN A 99 1.12 1.24 5.86
C ASN A 99 0.58 0.87 7.25
N GLU A 100 0.67 -0.40 7.65
CA GLU A 100 0.25 -0.85 8.98
C GLU A 100 1.45 -1.35 9.81
N LEU A 101 2.29 -2.18 9.19
CA LEU A 101 3.33 -2.92 9.91
C LEU A 101 4.59 -2.07 10.16
N LEU A 102 5.06 -1.33 9.16
CA LEU A 102 6.18 -0.40 9.33
C LEU A 102 5.92 0.73 10.33
N PRO A 103 4.81 1.49 10.28
CA PRO A 103 4.56 2.52 11.28
C PRO A 103 4.41 1.95 12.69
N LEU A 104 3.93 0.71 12.84
CA LEU A 104 3.92 0.02 14.13
C LEU A 104 5.34 -0.19 14.68
N ILE A 105 6.26 -0.68 13.84
CA ILE A 105 7.67 -0.89 14.22
C ILE A 105 8.34 0.46 14.55
N VAL A 106 8.18 1.47 13.67
CA VAL A 106 8.77 2.81 13.86
C VAL A 106 8.20 3.46 15.12
N GLY A 107 6.89 3.38 15.34
CA GLY A 107 6.25 3.92 16.54
C GLY A 107 6.68 3.22 17.83
N ALA A 108 6.98 1.91 17.79
CA ALA A 108 7.53 1.17 18.93
C ALA A 108 8.99 1.59 19.24
N VAL A 109 9.81 1.79 18.22
CA VAL A 109 11.21 2.25 18.37
C VAL A 109 11.28 3.73 18.78
N ALA A 110 10.40 4.57 18.23
CA ALA A 110 10.35 6.01 18.51
C ALA A 110 9.76 6.36 19.89
N LYS A 111 9.22 5.38 20.63
CA LYS A 111 8.74 5.51 22.02
C LYS A 111 9.68 4.77 22.98
N PRO A 112 10.81 5.35 23.43
CA PRO A 112 11.75 4.63 24.28
C PRO A 112 11.30 4.54 25.76
N GLY A 113 10.08 4.95 26.12
CA GLY A 113 9.66 5.11 27.52
C GLY A 113 8.26 4.63 27.90
N ASP A 114 7.50 3.99 27.00
CA ASP A 114 6.14 3.48 27.28
C ASP A 114 6.04 1.98 26.88
N ILE A 115 7.02 1.16 27.27
CA ILE A 115 6.83 -0.30 27.32
C ILE A 115 6.23 -0.59 28.71
N PRO A 116 4.92 -0.88 28.85
CA PRO A 116 4.41 -1.37 30.12
C PRO A 116 4.93 -2.81 30.31
N GLY A 117 6.07 -2.96 30.99
CA GLY A 117 6.59 -4.25 31.45
C GLY A 117 8.06 -4.57 31.17
N ALA A 118 8.93 -3.61 30.83
CA ALA A 118 10.38 -3.79 30.87
C ALA A 118 11.07 -2.56 31.46
#